data_AF-A0A2D6X678-F1
#
_entry.id   AF-A0A2D6X678-F1
#
_cell.length_a   1.000
_cell.length_b   1.000
_cell.length_c   1.000
_cell.angle_alpha   90.00
_cell.angle_beta   90.00
_cell.angle_gamma   90.00
#
_symmetry.space_group_name_H-M   'P 1'
#
loop_
_entity.id
_entity.type
_entity.pdbx_description
1 polymer ?
#
loop_
_entity_poly.entity_id
_entity_poly.type
_entity_poly.pdbx_seq_one_letter_code
_entity_poly.pdbx_strand_id
1 'polypeptide(L)'
;MEGVYEHFFFLKYAGGWSFSEAYNLPVGLRMWFVERLVQQLQDEKDAMEKGSSGSSSNTQVLSSHNQPNSPPQMRSQFGRTE
;
A
#
# COMPACT_ATOMS: atom_id res chain seq x y z
N MET A 1 6.49 -33.96 8.20
CA MET A 1 5.02 -33.83 8.01
C MET A 1 4.53 -32.43 8.39
N GLU A 2 5.05 -31.83 9.46
CA GLU A 2 4.71 -30.48 9.95
C GLU A 2 4.68 -29.40 8.85
N GLY A 3 5.75 -29.28 8.05
CA GLY A 3 5.80 -28.29 6.97
C GLY A 3 4.65 -28.40 5.96
N VAL A 4 4.14 -29.60 5.65
CA VAL A 4 3.01 -29.75 4.70
C VAL A 4 1.72 -29.18 5.29
N TYR A 5 1.52 -29.34 6.61
CA TYR A 5 0.36 -28.78 7.31
C TYR A 5 0.47 -27.27 7.49
N GLU A 6 1.67 -26.72 7.64
CA GLU A 6 1.87 -25.27 7.65
C GLU A 6 1.47 -24.64 6.32
N HIS A 7 1.86 -25.24 5.18
CA HIS A 7 1.39 -24.76 3.86
C HIS A 7 -0.14 -24.75 3.80
N PHE A 8 -0.81 -25.82 4.27
CA PHE A 8 -2.27 -25.86 4.31
C PHE A 8 -2.89 -24.81 5.22
N PHE A 9 -2.28 -24.57 6.38
CA PHE A 9 -2.72 -23.54 7.31
C PHE A 9 -2.66 -22.15 6.67
N PHE A 10 -1.55 -21.80 6.02
CA PHE A 10 -1.41 -20.52 5.31
C PHE A 10 -2.38 -20.37 4.15
N LEU A 11 -2.57 -21.41 3.32
CA LEU A 11 -3.54 -21.38 2.22
C LEU A 11 -4.98 -21.22 2.75
N LYS A 12 -5.32 -21.86 3.88
CA LYS A 12 -6.65 -21.75 4.50
C LYS A 12 -6.87 -20.38 5.12
N TYR A 13 -5.84 -19.83 5.77
CA TYR A 13 -5.90 -18.58 6.52
C TYR A 13 -5.95 -17.35 5.60
N ALA A 14 -5.04 -17.27 4.63
CA ALA A 14 -4.93 -16.12 3.73
C ALA A 14 -5.70 -16.31 2.42
N GLY A 15 -5.76 -17.54 1.89
CA GLY A 15 -6.35 -17.81 0.58
C GLY A 15 -7.85 -18.11 0.60
N GLY A 16 -8.41 -18.51 1.75
CA GLY A 16 -9.82 -18.94 1.84
C GLY A 16 -10.10 -20.32 1.26
N TRP A 17 -9.07 -21.11 0.94
CA TRP A 17 -9.21 -22.40 0.26
C TRP A 17 -9.75 -23.46 1.21
N SER A 18 -10.63 -24.36 0.74
CA SER A 18 -11.02 -25.50 1.58
C SER A 18 -9.87 -26.50 1.72
N PHE A 19 -9.86 -27.24 2.84
CA PHE A 19 -8.82 -28.25 3.11
C PHE A 19 -8.76 -29.32 1.99
N SER A 20 -9.92 -29.64 1.42
CA SER A 20 -10.11 -30.57 0.30
C SER A 20 -9.48 -30.05 -1.00
N GLU A 21 -9.66 -28.77 -1.30
CA GLU A 21 -9.09 -28.14 -2.51
C GLU A 21 -7.57 -28.05 -2.42
N ALA A 22 -7.05 -27.66 -1.25
CA ALA A 22 -5.62 -27.58 -1.06
C ALA A 22 -4.96 -28.97 -1.20
N TYR A 23 -5.60 -30.04 -0.72
CA TYR A 23 -5.08 -31.41 -0.85
C TYR A 23 -4.93 -31.87 -2.31
N ASN A 24 -5.87 -31.50 -3.17
CA ASN A 24 -5.86 -31.86 -4.59
C ASN A 24 -4.82 -31.09 -5.42
N LEU A 25 -4.19 -30.05 -4.86
CA LEU A 25 -3.18 -29.29 -5.58
C LEU A 25 -1.81 -30.00 -5.64
N PRO A 26 -1.08 -29.89 -6.76
CA PRO A 26 0.32 -30.29 -6.82
C PRO A 26 1.16 -29.57 -5.77
N VAL A 27 2.11 -30.28 -5.14
CA VAL A 27 2.97 -29.76 -4.08
C VAL A 27 3.73 -28.50 -4.53
N GLY A 28 4.21 -28.47 -5.78
CA GLY A 28 4.94 -27.31 -6.32
C GLY A 28 4.10 -26.03 -6.40
N LEU A 29 2.82 -26.15 -6.75
CA LEU A 29 1.90 -25.00 -6.75
C LEU A 29 1.63 -24.51 -5.33
N ARG A 30 1.51 -25.40 -4.35
CA ARG A 30 1.34 -25.01 -2.94
C ARG A 30 2.54 -24.25 -2.40
N MET A 31 3.75 -24.72 -2.71
CA MET A 31 4.99 -24.01 -2.34
C MET A 31 5.04 -22.63 -2.99
N TRP A 32 4.83 -22.56 -4.31
CA TRP A 32 4.82 -21.30 -5.03
C TRP A 32 3.81 -20.30 -4.45
N PHE A 33 2.63 -20.77 -4.06
CA PHE A 33 1.58 -19.91 -3.48
C PHE A 33 1.98 -19.36 -2.11
N VAL A 34 2.60 -20.19 -1.26
CA VAL A 34 3.10 -19.76 0.05
C VAL A 34 4.25 -18.77 -0.10
N GLU A 35 5.23 -19.06 -0.95
CA GLU A 35 6.33 -18.13 -1.26
C GLU A 35 5.81 -16.80 -1.80
N ARG A 36 4.79 -16.86 -2.68
CA ARG A 36 4.16 -15.65 -3.23
C ARG A 36 3.42 -14.84 -2.15
N LEU A 37 2.73 -15.51 -1.22
CA LEU A 37 2.06 -14.85 -0.09
C LEU A 37 3.07 -14.18 0.85
N VAL A 38 4.18 -14.84 1.15
CA VAL A 38 5.26 -14.25 1.95
C VAL A 38 5.80 -12.99 1.28
N GLN A 39 6.02 -13.03 -0.04
CA GLN A 39 6.45 -11.84 -0.78
C GLN A 39 5.43 -10.70 -0.69
N GLN A 40 4.13 -10.98 -0.86
CA GLN A 40 3.09 -9.95 -0.75
C GLN A 40 3.03 -9.31 0.64
N LEU A 41 3.12 -10.11 1.71
CA LEU A 41 3.15 -9.59 3.08
C LEU A 41 4.37 -8.69 3.31
N GLN A 42 5.51 -9.05 2.76
CA GLN A 42 6.72 -8.23 2.87
C GLN A 42 6.58 -6.92 2.06
N ASP A 43 6.03 -6.99 0.84
CA ASP A 43 5.81 -5.81 0.01
C ASP A 43 4.80 -4.84 0.66
N GLU A 44 3.73 -5.36 1.28
CA GLU A 44 2.76 -4.56 2.04
C GLU A 44 3.41 -3.89 3.25
N LYS A 45 4.22 -4.63 4.01
CA LYS A 45 4.99 -4.08 5.12
C LYS A 45 5.93 -2.97 4.65
N ASP A 46 6.69 -3.21 3.60
CA ASP A 46 7.64 -2.24 3.05
C ASP A 46 6.92 -0.98 2.53
N ALA A 47 5.74 -1.14 1.92
CA ALA A 47 4.93 -0.01 1.48
C ALA A 47 4.37 0.80 2.66
N MET A 48 3.93 0.13 3.74
CA MET A 48 3.52 0.79 4.99
C MET A 48 4.68 1.52 5.66
N GLU A 49 5.86 0.91 5.71
CA GLU A 49 7.07 1.52 6.26
C GLU A 49 7.49 2.74 5.42
N LYS A 50 7.51 2.65 4.08
CA LYS A 50 7.80 3.79 3.21
C LYS A 50 6.76 4.91 3.29
N GLY A 51 5.48 4.54 3.43
CA GLY A 51 4.39 5.50 3.60
C GLY A 51 4.45 6.22 4.95
N SER A 52 4.85 5.52 6.02
CA SER A 52 5.01 6.09 7.35
C SER A 52 6.33 6.84 7.54
N SER A 53 7.42 6.41 6.88
CA SER A 53 8.72 7.09 6.88
C SER A 53 8.79 8.27 5.89
N GLY A 54 7.81 8.39 4.98
CA GLY A 54 7.65 9.52 4.05
C GLY A 54 7.17 10.83 4.70
N SER A 55 7.26 10.94 6.04
CA SER A 55 6.79 12.06 6.85
C SER A 55 7.67 13.33 6.79
N SER A 56 8.61 13.46 5.86
CA SER A 56 9.41 14.70 5.77
C SER A 56 10.00 14.89 4.37
N SER A 57 9.43 15.82 3.59
CA SER A 57 10.25 16.85 2.91
C SER A 57 9.47 17.85 2.05
N ASN A 58 8.20 17.64 1.64
CA ASN A 58 7.63 18.59 0.66
C ASN A 58 6.11 18.79 0.64
N THR A 59 5.43 18.68 1.79
CA THR A 59 4.06 19.18 1.92
C THR A 59 4.09 20.47 2.73
N GLN A 60 4.29 21.61 2.05
CA GLN A 60 4.19 22.92 2.70
C GLN A 60 2.73 23.30 2.83
N VAL A 61 2.24 23.41 4.07
CA VAL A 61 0.93 24.00 4.35
C VAL A 61 0.98 25.48 3.97
N LEU A 62 0.04 25.93 3.14
CA LEU A 62 -0.04 27.33 2.72
C LEU A 62 -0.33 28.20 3.95
N SER A 63 0.66 28.97 4.37
CA SER A 63 0.53 30.01 5.40
C SER A 63 0.41 31.38 4.73
N SER A 64 0.02 32.41 5.48
CA SER A 64 0.02 33.81 5.00
C SER A 64 1.38 34.27 4.44
N HIS A 65 2.47 33.58 4.79
CA HIS A 65 3.83 33.89 4.38
C HIS A 65 4.30 33.08 3.16
N ASN A 66 3.54 32.07 2.71
CA ASN A 66 3.89 31.17 1.60
C ASN A 66 2.77 31.04 0.56
N GLN A 67 1.82 31.99 0.55
CA GLN A 67 0.77 32.02 -0.47
C GLN A 67 1.35 32.52 -1.80
N PRO A 68 0.98 31.89 -2.92
CA PRO A 68 1.42 32.34 -4.23
C PRO A 68 0.85 33.73 -4.55
N ASN A 69 1.63 34.54 -5.27
CA ASN A 69 1.21 35.88 -5.68
C ASN A 69 0.03 35.78 -6.66
N SER A 70 -0.99 36.63 -6.50
CA SER A 70 -2.20 36.55 -7.32
C SER A 70 -1.89 36.91 -8.79
N PRO A 71 -2.48 36.18 -9.76
CA PRO A 71 -2.21 36.40 -11.17
C PRO A 71 -2.67 37.81 -11.62
N PRO A 72 -1.92 38.48 -12.53
CA PRO A 72 -2.18 39.88 -12.91
C PRO A 72 -3.60 40.14 -13.41
N GLN A 73 -4.23 39.14 -14.04
CA GLN A 73 -5.58 39.26 -14.60
C GLN A 73 -6.70 39.29 -13.54
N MET A 74 -6.43 38.84 -12.31
CA MET A 74 -7.39 38.90 -11.20
C MET A 74 -7.33 40.24 -10.44
N ARG A 75 -6.21 40.96 -10.50
CA ARG A 75 -6.06 42.26 -9.82
C ARG A 75 -6.98 43.34 -10.40
N SER A 76 -7.18 43.33 -11.72
CA SER A 76 -8.05 44.30 -12.40
C SER A 76 -9.54 44.01 -12.23
N GLN A 77 -9.93 42.81 -11.80
CA GLN A 77 -11.33 42.40 -11.70
C GLN A 77 -11.92 42.68 -10.30
N PHE A 78 -11.09 42.75 -9.26
CA PHE A 78 -11.51 42.97 -7.86
C PHE A 78 -10.86 44.19 -7.19
N GLY A 79 -9.94 44.90 -7.86
CA GLY A 79 -9.36 46.14 -7.37
C GLY A 79 -10.26 47.36 -7.59
N ARG A 80 -11.34 47.47 -6.82
CA ARG A 80 -12.00 48.76 -6.54
C ARG A 80 -11.57 49.21 -5.14
N THR A 81 -10.46 49.93 -5.08
CA THR A 81 -10.14 50.81 -3.95
C THR A 81 -9.85 52.18 -4.55
N GLU A 82 -10.81 53.07 -4.29
CA GLU A 82 -10.91 54.50 -4.61
C GLU A 82 -11.12 54.87 -6.10
#